data_AF-A0A542AT47-F1
#
_entry.id   AF-A0A542AT47-F1
#
_cell.length_a   1.000
_cell.length_b   1.000
_cell.length_c   1.000
_cell.angle_alpha   90.00
_cell.angle_beta   90.00
_cell.angle_gamma   90.00
#
_symmetry.space_group_name_H-M   'P 1'
#
loop_
_entity.id
_entity.type
_entity.pdbx_description
1 polymer ?
#
loop_
_entity_poly.entity_id
_entity_poly.type
_entity_poly.pdbx_seq_one_letter_code
_entity_poly.pdbx_strand_id
1 'polypeptide(L)'
;MKKTFYVLMAFVGLALTSCEPMEDIHDEIDNDLDSQLAVAERDYVLTEDDYEDLGQNFPNFGSVEDARTLIPSLLSDLYPTYGAGSIINVGFDLFDPLRVQDYAVSSSDYGMIDLSTDYFSGMGEVVDFLDAKYPQAEEGEYVRLTYNILAEEIAYELSADDFDVIGDELGDVYPDPASSAAQYSNFDRRSDRDAYWSNDMIVEALGAAISEEFGDIAGQQYNVSYAIYDGSSGTESMTVQFDGNTYVAVGGTSYEISSEDYDAIGEEFATAYPGPAGNAAQFGSFDVRETSDNYWNEDMLLEAFAFVITSEFPAAQDGDQFVLTYKVYNGSVATIVVNLALNGDTVEIDEDASVSTIEETKVFAYTNGDWDAPYMLPDNSYTEEFGQRFSNFGDEEEALSKIGIFLGREFPYATEGEYKAVGYQFYNGEATVTEYANFVFEGGDWMAIPSVVSDALQFGFEDGMWVPDNTINYMLSSADYSIIADELSDNTDLATQLASIDRYGNFDRRPGASAYWNDDNLLLAMQALLNEIAPNAEEGQKYLLTFDIYNGSNTTESLSLIKEGGMWVVNQ
;
A
#
# COMPACT_ATOMS: atom_id res chain seq x y z
N MET A 1 7.60 -89.12 9.29
CA MET A 1 6.91 -87.90 8.81
C MET A 1 6.44 -87.11 10.04
N LYS A 2 6.79 -85.81 10.12
CA LYS A 2 5.97 -84.67 10.63
C LYS A 2 5.44 -84.76 12.09
N LYS A 3 5.51 -83.78 13.00
CA LYS A 3 5.79 -82.32 13.02
C LYS A 3 5.89 -81.93 14.52
N THR A 4 6.91 -81.19 15.00
CA THR A 4 6.92 -79.73 15.22
C THR A 4 5.62 -79.11 15.77
N PHE A 5 5.57 -78.73 17.08
CA PHE A 5 4.89 -77.48 17.50
C PHE A 5 5.14 -76.92 18.93
N TYR A 6 5.73 -77.60 19.91
CA TYR A 6 5.82 -77.03 21.28
C TYR A 6 7.23 -76.63 21.73
N VAL A 7 7.93 -75.88 20.88
CA VAL A 7 9.18 -75.16 21.21
C VAL A 7 8.89 -73.71 21.68
N LEU A 8 7.62 -73.30 21.73
CA LEU A 8 7.21 -71.91 21.92
C LEU A 8 7.00 -71.46 23.39
N MET A 9 7.49 -72.21 24.38
CA MET A 9 7.23 -71.89 25.80
C MET A 9 8.41 -72.20 26.73
N ALA A 10 9.63 -72.00 26.23
CA ALA A 10 10.85 -72.17 27.03
C ALA A 10 11.98 -71.18 26.65
N PHE A 11 11.63 -70.03 26.08
CA PHE A 11 12.58 -68.96 25.68
C PHE A 11 12.05 -67.55 25.97
N VAL A 12 11.24 -67.38 27.02
CA VAL A 12 10.69 -66.06 27.47
C VAL A 12 11.20 -65.73 28.88
N GLY A 13 12.48 -66.01 29.14
CA GLY A 13 13.08 -65.84 30.47
C GLY A 13 14.44 -65.14 30.49
N LEU A 14 14.79 -64.43 29.41
CA LEU A 14 16.05 -63.68 29.29
C LEU A 14 15.83 -62.36 28.50
N ALA A 15 14.75 -61.65 28.82
CA ALA A 15 14.66 -60.23 28.57
C ALA A 15 14.82 -59.53 29.92
N LEU A 16 15.41 -58.33 29.93
CA LEU A 16 15.79 -57.50 31.09
C LEU A 16 17.25 -57.70 31.55
N THR A 17 18.18 -57.24 30.71
CA THR A 17 19.06 -56.08 30.95
C THR A 17 20.12 -56.06 29.84
N SER A 18 19.75 -55.67 28.61
CA SER A 18 20.74 -54.99 27.79
C SER A 18 20.81 -53.60 28.37
N CYS A 19 21.90 -53.32 29.10
CA CYS A 19 22.35 -51.95 29.23
C CYS A 19 22.47 -51.35 27.82
N GLU A 20 22.46 -50.03 27.70
CA GLU A 20 22.88 -49.28 26.53
C GLU A 20 24.39 -48.97 26.65
N PRO A 21 25.32 -49.94 26.86
CA PRO A 21 26.72 -49.58 27.09
C PRO A 21 27.40 -49.11 25.80
N MET A 22 26.65 -48.99 24.71
CA MET A 22 27.18 -48.47 23.46
C MET A 22 26.78 -47.01 23.30
N GLU A 23 25.53 -46.64 23.65
CA GLU A 23 25.08 -45.25 23.74
C GLU A 23 25.85 -44.50 24.83
N ASP A 24 25.92 -45.05 26.05
CA ASP A 24 26.71 -44.45 27.15
C ASP A 24 28.20 -44.27 26.79
N ILE A 25 28.79 -45.17 25.99
CA ILE A 25 30.20 -45.07 25.55
C ILE A 25 30.35 -44.10 24.38
N HIS A 26 29.35 -43.99 23.50
CA HIS A 26 29.34 -43.00 22.43
C HIS A 26 29.21 -41.60 23.04
N ASP A 27 28.28 -41.41 23.96
CA ASP A 27 28.08 -40.16 24.68
C ASP A 27 29.32 -39.78 25.52
N GLU A 28 29.99 -40.73 26.16
CA GLU A 28 31.22 -40.47 26.92
C GLU A 28 32.41 -40.11 26.02
N ILE A 29 32.53 -40.73 24.84
CA ILE A 29 33.60 -40.44 23.87
C ILE A 29 33.35 -39.12 23.15
N ASP A 30 32.11 -38.83 22.75
CA ASP A 30 31.74 -37.58 22.09
C ASP A 30 31.91 -36.40 23.06
N ASN A 31 31.52 -36.56 24.34
CA ASN A 31 31.81 -35.59 25.39
C ASN A 31 33.33 -35.39 25.63
N ASP A 32 34.16 -36.44 25.57
CA ASP A 32 35.62 -36.31 25.71
C ASP A 32 36.27 -35.63 24.49
N LEU A 33 35.72 -35.84 23.29
CA LEU A 33 36.14 -35.19 22.05
C LEU A 33 35.75 -33.71 22.04
N ASP A 34 34.51 -33.38 22.42
CA ASP A 34 34.00 -32.01 22.53
C ASP A 34 34.72 -31.23 23.63
N SER A 35 35.14 -31.89 24.71
CA SER A 35 35.94 -31.25 25.76
C SER A 35 37.33 -30.77 25.30
N GLN A 36 37.80 -31.22 24.12
CA GLN A 36 39.05 -30.77 23.50
C GLN A 36 38.85 -29.61 22.52
N LEU A 37 37.61 -29.32 22.13
CA LEU A 37 37.27 -28.20 21.26
C LEU A 37 37.08 -26.92 22.07
N ALA A 38 37.33 -25.77 21.44
CA ALA A 38 37.16 -24.47 22.10
C ALA A 38 35.68 -24.05 22.06
N VAL A 39 35.13 -23.64 23.20
CA VAL A 39 33.82 -22.97 23.28
C VAL A 39 34.05 -21.47 23.25
N ALA A 40 33.38 -20.75 22.36
CA ALA A 40 33.50 -19.30 22.24
C ALA A 40 32.18 -18.64 21.87
N GLU A 41 32.01 -17.41 22.37
CA GLU A 41 30.98 -16.46 21.99
C GLU A 41 31.66 -15.28 21.26
N ARG A 42 31.25 -14.98 20.03
CA ARG A 42 31.91 -14.01 19.15
C ARG A 42 30.91 -13.27 18.26
N ASP A 43 31.30 -12.07 17.86
CA ASP A 43 30.72 -11.37 16.72
C ASP A 43 31.69 -11.44 15.53
N TYR A 44 31.18 -11.71 14.33
CA TYR A 44 31.90 -11.73 13.06
C TYR A 44 31.13 -10.90 12.04
N VAL A 45 31.81 -10.12 11.21
CA VAL A 45 31.19 -9.38 10.10
C VAL A 45 31.83 -9.88 8.82
N LEU A 46 31.02 -10.36 7.87
CA LEU A 46 31.52 -10.85 6.59
C LEU A 46 32.26 -9.73 5.84
N THR A 47 33.37 -10.13 5.24
CA THR A 47 34.19 -9.32 4.35
C THR A 47 33.91 -9.67 2.89
N GLU A 48 34.36 -8.84 1.96
CA GLU A 48 34.26 -9.10 0.51
C GLU A 48 34.83 -10.49 0.14
N ASP A 49 36.00 -10.84 0.69
CA ASP A 49 36.64 -12.15 0.49
C ASP A 49 35.73 -13.30 0.97
N ASP A 50 35.00 -13.12 2.07
CA ASP A 50 34.10 -14.15 2.59
C ASP A 50 32.89 -14.38 1.66
N TYR A 51 32.35 -13.31 1.06
CA TYR A 51 31.28 -13.44 0.06
C TYR A 51 31.76 -14.14 -1.20
N GLU A 52 32.99 -13.85 -1.66
CA GLU A 52 33.62 -14.56 -2.78
C GLU A 52 33.77 -16.06 -2.47
N ASP A 53 34.23 -16.41 -1.27
CA ASP A 53 34.37 -17.80 -0.81
C ASP A 53 33.01 -18.53 -0.74
N LEU A 54 31.94 -17.80 -0.39
CA LEU A 54 30.57 -18.28 -0.42
C LEU A 54 29.95 -18.33 -1.83
N GLY A 55 30.69 -17.93 -2.87
CA GLY A 55 30.28 -17.96 -4.26
C GLY A 55 29.33 -16.84 -4.68
N GLN A 56 29.26 -15.75 -3.91
CA GLN A 56 28.50 -14.55 -4.28
C GLN A 56 29.27 -13.73 -5.32
N ASN A 57 28.53 -13.06 -6.22
CA ASN A 57 29.13 -12.18 -7.24
C ASN A 57 29.31 -10.74 -6.76
N PHE A 58 28.64 -10.38 -5.66
CA PHE A 58 28.68 -9.08 -5.00
C PHE A 58 28.86 -9.33 -3.50
N PRO A 59 29.39 -8.35 -2.75
CA PRO A 59 29.58 -8.48 -1.30
C PRO A 59 28.25 -8.33 -0.52
N ASN A 60 27.24 -9.14 -0.86
CA ASN A 60 25.92 -9.20 -0.22
C ASN A 60 25.19 -10.51 -0.56
N PHE A 61 24.17 -10.84 0.23
CA PHE A 61 23.20 -11.91 -0.08
C PHE A 61 21.93 -11.35 -0.72
N GLY A 62 21.27 -12.15 -1.57
CA GLY A 62 19.96 -11.80 -2.13
C GLY A 62 18.77 -12.08 -1.21
N SER A 63 18.98 -12.84 -0.13
CA SER A 63 17.97 -13.15 0.89
C SER A 63 18.62 -13.58 2.20
N VAL A 64 17.91 -13.40 3.32
CA VAL A 64 18.33 -13.93 4.64
C VAL A 64 18.42 -15.46 4.61
N GLU A 65 17.61 -16.13 3.79
CA GLU A 65 17.65 -17.60 3.66
C GLU A 65 18.94 -18.08 2.97
N ASP A 66 19.44 -17.35 1.98
CA ASP A 66 20.75 -17.62 1.37
C ASP A 66 21.85 -17.46 2.41
N ALA A 67 21.81 -16.38 3.22
CA ALA A 67 22.74 -16.17 4.32
C ALA A 67 22.69 -17.33 5.33
N ARG A 68 21.48 -17.71 5.76
CA ARG A 68 21.22 -18.82 6.68
C ARG A 68 21.79 -20.15 6.18
N THR A 69 21.72 -20.38 4.87
CA THR A 69 22.17 -21.62 4.23
C THR A 69 23.67 -21.66 4.01
N LEU A 70 24.28 -20.54 3.64
CA LEU A 70 25.67 -20.49 3.18
C LEU A 70 26.68 -20.22 4.31
N ILE A 71 26.34 -19.33 5.25
CA ILE A 71 27.24 -18.95 6.37
C ILE A 71 27.76 -20.15 7.18
N PRO A 72 26.96 -21.21 7.48
CA PRO A 72 27.47 -22.38 8.20
C PRO A 72 28.71 -23.04 7.59
N SER A 73 28.82 -23.08 6.26
CA SER A 73 30.02 -23.62 5.59
C SER A 73 31.25 -22.74 5.81
N LEU A 74 31.09 -21.42 5.73
CA LEU A 74 32.16 -20.46 6.02
C LEU A 74 32.62 -20.58 7.48
N LEU A 75 31.68 -20.64 8.43
CA LEU A 75 32.02 -20.77 9.85
C LEU A 75 32.77 -22.08 10.16
N SER A 76 32.47 -23.16 9.43
CA SER A 76 33.18 -24.43 9.55
C SER A 76 34.64 -24.33 9.07
N ASP A 77 34.87 -23.56 8.00
CA ASP A 77 36.21 -23.32 7.46
C ASP A 77 37.03 -22.33 8.31
N LEU A 78 36.38 -21.30 8.85
CA LEU A 78 37.01 -20.29 9.72
C LEU A 78 37.30 -20.80 11.13
N TYR A 79 36.41 -21.62 11.69
CA TYR A 79 36.47 -22.09 13.08
C TYR A 79 36.46 -23.62 13.21
N PRO A 80 37.40 -24.34 12.58
CA PRO A 80 37.39 -25.81 12.53
C PRO A 80 37.69 -26.52 13.86
N THR A 81 38.04 -25.77 14.91
CA THR A 81 38.35 -26.29 16.24
C THR A 81 37.30 -25.92 17.30
N TYR A 82 36.20 -25.28 16.89
CA TYR A 82 35.13 -24.90 17.81
C TYR A 82 34.19 -26.09 18.01
N GLY A 83 33.63 -26.20 19.21
CA GLY A 83 32.84 -27.35 19.62
C GLY A 83 31.48 -26.95 20.16
N ALA A 84 30.73 -27.96 20.61
CA ALA A 84 29.36 -27.81 21.09
C ALA A 84 29.22 -26.66 22.11
N GLY A 85 28.21 -25.80 21.90
CA GLY A 85 27.95 -24.62 22.74
C GLY A 85 28.70 -23.35 22.32
N SER A 86 29.42 -23.37 21.20
CA SER A 86 29.96 -22.14 20.59
C SER A 86 28.84 -21.36 19.91
N ILE A 87 28.86 -20.03 20.04
CA ILE A 87 27.87 -19.11 19.46
C ILE A 87 28.61 -18.02 18.68
N ILE A 88 28.18 -17.78 17.45
CA ILE A 88 28.71 -16.70 16.61
C ILE A 88 27.56 -15.87 16.08
N ASN A 89 27.56 -14.58 16.39
CA ASN A 89 26.69 -13.61 15.72
C ASN A 89 27.41 -13.14 14.45
N VAL A 90 26.84 -13.41 13.29
CA VAL A 90 27.41 -13.08 11.99
C VAL A 90 26.63 -11.93 11.38
N GLY A 91 27.25 -10.76 11.27
CA GLY A 91 26.74 -9.63 10.51
C GLY A 91 27.08 -9.78 9.02
N PHE A 92 26.10 -9.52 8.17
CA PHE A 92 26.19 -9.61 6.72
C PHE A 92 25.38 -8.50 6.05
N ASP A 93 25.59 -8.33 4.75
CA ASP A 93 24.93 -7.35 3.92
C ASP A 93 23.90 -8.07 3.03
N LEU A 94 22.71 -7.50 2.94
CA LEU A 94 21.56 -7.99 2.21
C LEU A 94 21.24 -7.00 1.10
N PHE A 95 21.11 -7.48 -0.13
CA PHE A 95 20.58 -6.69 -1.23
C PHE A 95 19.05 -6.61 -1.12
N ASP A 96 18.58 -5.52 -0.53
CA ASP A 96 17.17 -5.20 -0.38
C ASP A 96 16.85 -3.88 -1.09
N PRO A 97 16.76 -3.90 -2.44
CA PRO A 97 16.44 -2.70 -3.19
C PRO A 97 14.99 -2.29 -2.91
N LEU A 98 14.76 -0.98 -2.94
CA LEU A 98 13.42 -0.40 -2.89
C LEU A 98 12.52 -1.03 -3.96
N ARG A 99 11.31 -1.46 -3.56
CA ARG A 99 10.31 -2.04 -4.46
C ARG A 99 9.03 -1.23 -4.41
N VAL A 100 8.52 -0.91 -5.59
CA VAL A 100 7.18 -0.34 -5.76
C VAL A 100 6.20 -1.49 -5.99
N GLN A 101 5.26 -1.67 -5.07
CA GLN A 101 4.23 -2.69 -5.19
C GLN A 101 3.08 -2.19 -6.05
N ASP A 102 2.77 -2.86 -7.16
CA ASP A 102 1.63 -2.48 -8.00
C ASP A 102 0.31 -3.02 -7.41
N TYR A 103 -0.70 -2.17 -7.28
CA TYR A 103 -2.05 -2.54 -6.86
C TYR A 103 -3.12 -1.83 -7.68
N ALA A 104 -4.06 -2.59 -8.25
CA ALA A 104 -5.22 -2.05 -8.95
C ALA A 104 -6.47 -2.20 -8.06
N VAL A 105 -7.10 -1.07 -7.73
CA VAL A 105 -8.30 -1.01 -6.89
C VAL A 105 -9.49 -1.61 -7.63
N SER A 106 -10.14 -2.58 -7.00
CA SER A 106 -11.35 -3.21 -7.51
C SER A 106 -12.60 -2.54 -6.95
N SER A 107 -13.77 -2.73 -7.59
CA SER A 107 -15.04 -2.21 -7.07
C SER A 107 -15.34 -2.65 -5.62
N SER A 108 -14.88 -3.85 -5.22
CA SER A 108 -15.06 -4.33 -3.84
C SER A 108 -14.17 -3.63 -2.81
N ASP A 109 -13.08 -3.00 -3.25
CA ASP A 109 -12.12 -2.37 -2.36
C ASP A 109 -12.61 -1.02 -1.81
N TYR A 110 -13.44 -0.28 -2.56
CA TYR A 110 -14.03 0.99 -2.09
C TYR A 110 -14.88 0.83 -0.83
N GLY A 111 -15.53 -0.34 -0.68
CA GLY A 111 -16.26 -0.69 0.54
C GLY A 111 -15.40 -0.86 1.78
N MET A 112 -14.06 -0.96 1.68
CA MET A 112 -13.16 -1.02 2.86
C MET A 112 -13.18 0.26 3.69
N ILE A 113 -13.47 1.40 3.04
CA ILE A 113 -13.58 2.72 3.67
C ILE A 113 -15.01 3.26 3.61
N ASP A 114 -16.00 2.36 3.55
CA ASP A 114 -17.44 2.68 3.53
C ASP A 114 -17.89 3.59 2.37
N LEU A 115 -17.13 3.64 1.26
CA LEU A 115 -17.57 4.35 0.06
C LEU A 115 -18.67 3.57 -0.66
N SER A 116 -19.72 4.29 -1.06
CA SER A 116 -20.81 3.77 -1.91
C SER A 116 -20.57 3.99 -3.40
N THR A 117 -19.46 4.64 -3.76
CA THR A 117 -19.02 4.94 -5.12
C THR A 117 -17.86 4.03 -5.53
N ASP A 118 -17.72 3.77 -6.83
CA ASP A 118 -16.61 2.97 -7.38
C ASP A 118 -15.43 3.85 -7.86
N TYR A 119 -15.21 4.99 -7.18
CA TYR A 119 -14.12 5.94 -7.45
C TYR A 119 -13.77 6.74 -6.19
N PHE A 120 -12.54 7.27 -6.14
CA PHE A 120 -12.12 8.24 -5.12
C PHE A 120 -12.41 9.68 -5.57
N SER A 121 -12.99 10.46 -4.68
CA SER A 121 -13.33 11.88 -4.88
C SER A 121 -12.18 12.83 -4.52
N GLY A 122 -11.16 12.33 -3.82
CA GLY A 122 -9.97 13.11 -3.49
C GLY A 122 -8.90 12.32 -2.74
N MET A 123 -7.74 12.97 -2.54
CA MET A 123 -6.55 12.36 -1.94
C MET A 123 -6.78 11.79 -0.52
N GLY A 124 -7.67 12.40 0.27
CA GLY A 124 -7.99 11.90 1.61
C GLY A 124 -8.53 10.46 1.59
N GLU A 125 -9.42 10.15 0.64
CA GLU A 125 -9.98 8.80 0.49
C GLU A 125 -8.94 7.79 -0.01
N VAL A 126 -7.97 8.25 -0.82
CA VAL A 126 -6.85 7.42 -1.26
C VAL A 126 -5.96 7.03 -0.09
N VAL A 127 -5.64 7.98 0.80
CA VAL A 127 -4.86 7.75 2.01
C VAL A 127 -5.60 6.83 2.98
N ASP A 128 -6.88 7.10 3.24
CA ASP A 128 -7.73 6.25 4.09
C ASP A 128 -7.76 4.80 3.57
N PHE A 129 -7.83 4.62 2.25
CA PHE A 129 -7.76 3.30 1.62
C PHE A 129 -6.39 2.63 1.83
N LEU A 130 -5.29 3.34 1.61
CA LEU A 130 -3.93 2.81 1.80
C LEU A 130 -3.68 2.41 3.26
N ASP A 131 -4.12 3.22 4.23
CA ASP A 131 -4.03 2.90 5.67
C ASP A 131 -4.82 1.64 6.03
N ALA A 132 -6.06 1.53 5.52
CA ALA A 132 -6.90 0.35 5.75
C ALA A 132 -6.30 -0.91 5.10
N LYS A 133 -5.68 -0.77 3.92
CA LYS A 133 -5.12 -1.87 3.15
C LYS A 133 -3.77 -2.34 3.67
N TYR A 134 -2.93 -1.41 4.13
CA TYR A 134 -1.56 -1.63 4.58
C TYR A 134 -1.38 -1.14 6.03
N PRO A 135 -2.10 -1.72 7.02
CA PRO A 135 -2.07 -1.24 8.40
C PRO A 135 -0.74 -1.47 9.12
N GLN A 136 0.19 -2.20 8.49
CA GLN A 136 1.53 -2.51 9.01
C GLN A 136 2.60 -1.95 8.06
N ALA A 137 2.28 -0.89 7.31
CA ALA A 137 3.23 -0.27 6.40
C ALA A 137 4.47 0.22 7.16
N GLU A 138 5.64 -0.02 6.58
CA GLU A 138 6.93 0.38 7.12
C GLU A 138 7.47 1.63 6.42
N GLU A 139 8.31 2.39 7.13
CA GLU A 139 8.92 3.62 6.61
C GLU A 139 9.71 3.34 5.33
N GLY A 140 9.33 4.03 4.25
CA GLY A 140 9.96 3.88 2.95
C GLY A 140 9.36 2.82 2.04
N GLU A 141 8.22 2.22 2.38
CA GLU A 141 7.46 1.36 1.47
C GLU A 141 6.75 2.16 0.37
N TYR A 142 6.62 1.56 -0.83
CA TYR A 142 5.99 2.20 -1.99
C TYR A 142 4.87 1.34 -2.57
N VAL A 143 3.77 1.98 -2.95
CA VAL A 143 2.66 1.38 -3.68
C VAL A 143 2.37 2.21 -4.94
N ARG A 144 2.37 1.56 -6.10
CA ARG A 144 1.78 2.13 -7.33
C ARG A 144 0.32 1.72 -7.38
N LEU A 145 -0.56 2.68 -7.11
CA LEU A 145 -1.99 2.46 -7.08
C LEU A 145 -2.63 2.88 -8.40
N THR A 146 -3.41 1.98 -8.99
CA THR A 146 -4.32 2.27 -10.11
C THR A 146 -5.76 2.27 -9.58
N TYR A 147 -6.50 3.36 -9.76
CA TYR A 147 -7.83 3.56 -9.20
C TYR A 147 -8.68 4.48 -10.07
N ASN A 148 -10.00 4.48 -9.86
CA ASN A 148 -10.90 5.38 -10.58
C ASN A 148 -11.02 6.72 -9.87
N ILE A 149 -11.07 7.78 -10.66
CA ILE A 149 -11.46 9.13 -10.23
C ILE A 149 -12.62 9.63 -11.08
N LEU A 150 -13.32 10.65 -10.60
CA LEU A 150 -14.32 11.34 -11.39
C LEU A 150 -13.64 11.97 -12.63
N ALA A 151 -14.20 11.72 -13.82
CA ALA A 151 -13.74 12.34 -15.05
C ALA A 151 -14.19 13.81 -15.07
N GLU A 152 -13.24 14.75 -15.11
CA GLU A 152 -13.55 16.16 -15.34
C GLU A 152 -13.92 16.35 -16.82
N GLU A 153 -15.01 17.04 -17.12
CA GLU A 153 -15.37 17.33 -18.51
C GLU A 153 -14.38 18.34 -19.12
N ILE A 154 -13.78 17.98 -20.26
CA ILE A 154 -12.83 18.85 -20.97
C ILE A 154 -13.58 19.66 -22.02
N ALA A 155 -13.54 20.99 -21.91
CA ALA A 155 -14.01 21.87 -22.97
C ALA A 155 -13.00 21.90 -24.13
N TYR A 156 -13.47 21.57 -25.34
CA TYR A 156 -12.63 21.54 -26.54
C TYR A 156 -13.30 22.32 -27.68
N GLU A 157 -12.60 23.26 -28.29
CA GLU A 157 -13.11 24.02 -29.42
C GLU A 157 -12.38 23.59 -30.69
N LEU A 158 -13.12 23.06 -31.68
CA LEU A 158 -12.52 22.65 -32.94
C LEU A 158 -11.94 23.84 -33.69
N SER A 159 -10.65 23.76 -33.97
CA SER A 159 -9.89 24.65 -34.81
C SER A 159 -9.93 24.23 -36.27
N ALA A 160 -9.37 25.08 -37.16
CA ALA A 160 -9.25 24.73 -38.57
C ALA A 160 -8.36 23.50 -38.81
N ASP A 161 -7.32 23.31 -37.99
CA ASP A 161 -6.40 22.17 -38.12
C ASP A 161 -7.14 20.86 -37.74
N ASP A 162 -8.06 20.91 -36.77
CA ASP A 162 -8.88 19.75 -36.40
C ASP A 162 -9.85 19.35 -37.52
N PHE A 163 -10.39 20.33 -38.26
CA PHE A 163 -11.20 20.05 -39.45
C PHE A 163 -10.37 19.45 -40.59
N ASP A 164 -9.09 19.79 -40.70
CA ASP A 164 -8.17 19.14 -41.65
C ASP A 164 -7.93 17.68 -41.25
N VAL A 165 -7.70 17.39 -39.96
CA VAL A 165 -7.61 16.02 -39.42
C VAL A 165 -8.88 15.22 -39.74
N ILE A 166 -10.06 15.78 -39.48
CA ILE A 166 -11.35 15.16 -39.83
C ILE A 166 -11.44 14.87 -41.33
N GLY A 167 -10.97 15.80 -42.16
CA GLY A 167 -10.91 15.66 -43.62
C GLY A 167 -10.07 14.48 -44.07
N ASP A 168 -8.88 14.34 -43.48
CA ASP A 168 -7.91 13.29 -43.80
C ASP A 168 -8.36 11.92 -43.28
N GLU A 169 -8.83 11.83 -42.03
CA GLU A 169 -9.23 10.56 -41.40
C GLU A 169 -10.55 10.01 -41.96
N LEU A 170 -11.53 10.89 -42.23
CA LEU A 170 -12.86 10.46 -42.68
C LEU A 170 -13.09 10.62 -44.19
N GLY A 171 -12.10 11.11 -44.94
CA GLY A 171 -12.22 11.36 -46.38
C GLY A 171 -12.57 10.13 -47.22
N ASP A 172 -12.16 8.94 -46.79
CA ASP A 172 -12.50 7.68 -47.47
C ASP A 172 -13.93 7.20 -47.16
N VAL A 173 -14.45 7.55 -45.98
CA VAL A 173 -15.77 7.13 -45.49
C VAL A 173 -16.85 8.12 -45.92
N TYR A 174 -16.56 9.42 -45.81
CA TYR A 174 -17.45 10.54 -46.12
C TYR A 174 -16.78 11.55 -47.08
N PRO A 175 -16.55 11.20 -48.36
CA PRO A 175 -15.72 12.02 -49.25
C PRO A 175 -16.19 13.47 -49.44
N ASP A 176 -17.49 13.68 -49.68
CA ASP A 176 -18.04 15.02 -49.88
C ASP A 176 -18.18 15.80 -48.55
N PRO A 177 -18.71 15.22 -47.45
CA PRO A 177 -18.76 15.89 -46.15
C PRO A 177 -17.39 16.23 -45.57
N ALA A 178 -16.43 15.30 -45.54
CA ALA A 178 -15.08 15.47 -44.99
C ALA A 178 -14.27 16.51 -45.77
N SER A 179 -14.30 16.45 -47.11
CA SER A 179 -13.64 17.46 -47.96
C SER A 179 -14.21 18.86 -47.75
N SER A 180 -15.53 18.99 -47.57
CA SER A 180 -16.16 20.27 -47.24
C SER A 180 -15.78 20.76 -45.84
N ALA A 181 -15.74 19.87 -44.85
CA ALA A 181 -15.39 20.20 -43.47
C ALA A 181 -13.97 20.78 -43.39
N ALA A 182 -12.97 20.09 -43.96
CA ALA A 182 -11.60 20.59 -44.05
C ALA A 182 -11.51 21.92 -44.81
N GLN A 183 -12.21 22.04 -45.94
CA GLN A 183 -12.14 23.26 -46.76
C GLN A 183 -12.71 24.51 -46.07
N TYR A 184 -13.81 24.37 -45.32
CA TYR A 184 -14.55 25.51 -44.78
C TYR A 184 -14.51 25.61 -43.26
N SER A 185 -13.85 24.67 -42.58
CA SER A 185 -13.75 24.56 -41.12
C SER A 185 -15.12 24.64 -40.44
N ASN A 186 -16.10 23.90 -40.97
CA ASN A 186 -17.43 23.75 -40.37
C ASN A 186 -18.14 22.49 -40.90
N PHE A 187 -19.11 21.98 -40.13
CA PHE A 187 -20.02 20.93 -40.58
C PHE A 187 -21.23 21.52 -41.31
N ASP A 188 -21.49 21.09 -42.54
CA ASP A 188 -22.69 21.51 -43.30
C ASP A 188 -23.94 20.80 -42.75
N ARG A 189 -24.93 21.57 -42.29
CA ARG A 189 -26.18 21.07 -41.69
C ARG A 189 -27.37 21.14 -42.64
N ARG A 190 -27.14 21.44 -43.92
CA ARG A 190 -28.20 21.48 -44.94
C ARG A 190 -28.45 20.08 -45.51
N SER A 191 -29.52 19.44 -45.04
CA SER A 191 -29.86 18.05 -45.37
C SER A 191 -30.07 17.74 -46.86
N ASP A 192 -30.19 18.76 -47.71
CA ASP A 192 -30.33 18.62 -49.17
C ASP A 192 -28.98 18.63 -49.92
N ARG A 193 -27.85 18.72 -49.21
CA ARG A 193 -26.49 18.80 -49.78
C ARG A 193 -25.74 17.49 -49.59
N ASP A 194 -24.90 17.14 -50.57
CA ASP A 194 -24.00 15.98 -50.49
C ASP A 194 -22.96 16.12 -49.37
N ALA A 195 -22.67 17.36 -48.95
CA ALA A 195 -21.73 17.67 -47.87
C ALA A 195 -22.36 17.59 -46.45
N TYR A 196 -23.62 17.17 -46.34
CA TYR A 196 -24.35 17.16 -45.07
C TYR A 196 -23.73 16.24 -44.02
N TRP A 197 -23.69 16.72 -42.77
CA TRP A 197 -23.26 15.99 -41.59
C TRP A 197 -24.43 15.69 -40.65
N SER A 198 -24.72 14.39 -40.45
CA SER A 198 -25.63 13.95 -39.38
C SER A 198 -24.93 13.99 -38.01
N ASN A 199 -25.71 13.89 -36.92
CA ASN A 199 -25.11 13.84 -35.58
C ASN A 199 -24.20 12.62 -35.41
N ASP A 200 -24.59 11.44 -35.91
CA ASP A 200 -23.73 10.23 -35.85
C ASP A 200 -22.40 10.44 -36.57
N MET A 201 -22.41 11.08 -37.74
CA MET A 201 -21.18 11.41 -38.47
C MET A 201 -20.35 12.44 -37.70
N ILE A 202 -21.00 13.42 -37.06
CA ILE A 202 -20.31 14.42 -36.24
C ILE A 202 -19.63 13.71 -35.06
N VAL A 203 -20.29 12.79 -34.34
CA VAL A 203 -19.65 12.01 -33.26
C VAL A 203 -18.37 11.31 -33.76
N GLU A 204 -18.41 10.67 -34.92
CA GLU A 204 -17.22 10.04 -35.53
C GLU A 204 -16.12 11.07 -35.84
N ALA A 205 -16.48 12.26 -36.35
CA ALA A 205 -15.54 13.34 -36.63
C ALA A 205 -14.94 13.95 -35.36
N LEU A 206 -15.75 14.18 -34.33
CA LEU A 206 -15.29 14.66 -33.03
C LEU A 206 -14.33 13.64 -32.42
N GLY A 207 -14.66 12.34 -32.51
CA GLY A 207 -13.78 11.26 -32.08
C GLY A 207 -12.42 11.31 -32.77
N ALA A 208 -12.38 11.48 -34.10
CA ALA A 208 -11.11 11.59 -34.84
C ALA A 208 -10.25 12.78 -34.37
N ALA A 209 -10.85 13.95 -34.16
CA ALA A 209 -10.14 15.12 -33.66
C ALA A 209 -9.63 14.93 -32.22
N ILE A 210 -10.46 14.39 -31.33
CA ILE A 210 -10.08 14.11 -29.93
C ILE A 210 -8.98 13.07 -29.85
N SER A 211 -9.08 11.97 -30.62
CA SER A 211 -8.06 10.91 -30.64
C SER A 211 -6.69 11.45 -31.04
N GLU A 212 -6.62 12.40 -31.98
CA GLU A 212 -5.35 13.01 -32.41
C GLU A 212 -4.79 13.96 -31.35
N GLU A 213 -5.62 14.78 -30.72
CA GLU A 213 -5.17 15.79 -29.75
C GLU A 213 -4.88 15.19 -28.35
N PHE A 214 -5.75 14.30 -27.86
CA PHE A 214 -5.74 13.80 -26.48
C PHE A 214 -5.52 12.29 -26.36
N GLY A 215 -5.70 11.54 -27.46
CA GLY A 215 -5.74 10.08 -27.43
C GLY A 215 -7.06 9.54 -26.88
N ASP A 216 -7.17 8.20 -26.84
CA ASP A 216 -8.40 7.51 -26.45
C ASP A 216 -8.36 7.13 -24.96
N ILE A 217 -9.07 7.90 -24.14
CA ILE A 217 -9.16 7.68 -22.69
C ILE A 217 -10.59 7.24 -22.36
N ALA A 218 -10.75 5.97 -21.99
CA ALA A 218 -12.05 5.41 -21.63
C ALA A 218 -12.65 6.18 -20.45
N GLY A 219 -13.91 6.58 -20.57
CA GLY A 219 -14.59 7.36 -19.54
C GLY A 219 -14.30 8.87 -19.56
N GLN A 220 -13.31 9.35 -20.32
CA GLN A 220 -13.07 10.79 -20.43
C GLN A 220 -14.18 11.46 -21.26
N GLN A 221 -14.75 12.55 -20.74
CA GLN A 221 -15.78 13.33 -21.41
C GLN A 221 -15.18 14.62 -22.00
N TYR A 222 -15.65 14.97 -23.20
CA TYR A 222 -15.27 16.19 -23.90
C TYR A 222 -16.51 16.92 -24.37
N ASN A 223 -16.69 18.17 -23.93
CA ASN A 223 -17.71 19.07 -24.47
C ASN A 223 -17.09 19.84 -25.64
N VAL A 224 -17.40 19.38 -26.85
CA VAL A 224 -16.77 19.88 -28.06
C VAL A 224 -17.65 20.93 -28.71
N SER A 225 -17.14 22.16 -28.84
CA SER A 225 -17.76 23.24 -29.60
C SER A 225 -17.21 23.26 -31.03
N TYR A 226 -18.08 23.34 -32.02
CA TYR A 226 -17.71 23.27 -33.42
C TYR A 226 -18.55 24.20 -34.30
N ALA A 227 -17.94 24.70 -35.38
CA ALA A 227 -18.63 25.54 -36.34
C ALA A 227 -19.55 24.71 -37.24
N ILE A 228 -20.73 25.27 -37.56
CA ILE A 228 -21.69 24.71 -38.50
C ILE A 228 -22.08 25.69 -39.60
N TYR A 229 -22.63 25.17 -40.69
CA TYR A 229 -23.28 25.96 -41.73
C TYR A 229 -24.63 25.37 -42.14
N ASP A 230 -25.73 26.07 -41.83
CA ASP A 230 -27.11 25.66 -42.13
C ASP A 230 -27.77 26.51 -43.24
N GLY A 231 -26.99 27.41 -43.86
CA GLY A 231 -27.48 28.56 -44.63
C GLY A 231 -26.97 29.88 -44.07
N SER A 232 -26.58 29.87 -42.79
CA SER A 232 -25.80 30.86 -42.06
C SER A 232 -24.67 30.19 -41.30
N SER A 233 -23.63 30.95 -40.94
CA SER A 233 -22.62 30.47 -39.99
C SER A 233 -23.22 30.40 -38.59
N GLY A 234 -22.95 29.30 -37.88
CA GLY A 234 -23.34 29.09 -36.50
C GLY A 234 -22.32 28.23 -35.76
N THR A 235 -22.61 27.96 -34.50
CA THR A 235 -21.83 27.09 -33.61
C THR A 235 -22.80 26.13 -32.93
N GLU A 236 -22.43 24.87 -32.84
CA GLU A 236 -23.09 23.85 -32.02
C GLU A 236 -22.05 23.28 -31.05
N SER A 237 -22.51 22.56 -30.01
CA SER A 237 -21.65 21.77 -29.16
C SER A 237 -22.23 20.39 -28.90
N MET A 238 -21.36 19.44 -28.55
CA MET A 238 -21.73 18.07 -28.22
C MET A 238 -20.76 17.50 -27.20
N THR A 239 -21.30 16.87 -26.16
CA THR A 239 -20.49 16.08 -25.23
C THR A 239 -20.32 14.66 -25.79
N VAL A 240 -19.07 14.21 -25.87
CA VAL A 240 -18.70 12.87 -26.33
C VAL A 240 -17.77 12.19 -25.32
N GLN A 241 -17.81 10.87 -25.27
CA GLN A 241 -16.98 10.04 -24.41
C GLN A 241 -16.52 8.80 -25.13
N PHE A 242 -15.30 8.37 -24.84
CA PHE A 242 -14.81 7.08 -25.30
C PHE A 242 -15.33 5.95 -24.41
N ASP A 243 -16.07 5.00 -24.98
CA ASP A 243 -16.65 3.86 -24.25
C ASP A 243 -15.68 2.67 -24.08
N GLY A 244 -14.42 2.85 -24.48
CA GLY A 244 -13.41 1.79 -24.56
C GLY A 244 -13.28 1.17 -25.95
N ASN A 245 -14.13 1.54 -26.90
CA ASN A 245 -14.07 1.08 -28.29
C ASN A 245 -14.30 2.20 -29.32
N THR A 246 -15.25 3.11 -29.08
CA THR A 246 -15.53 4.26 -29.94
C THR A 246 -15.98 5.46 -29.11
N TYR A 247 -15.89 6.65 -29.71
CA TYR A 247 -16.60 7.80 -29.16
C TYR A 247 -18.10 7.63 -29.38
N VAL A 248 -18.84 7.93 -28.32
CA VAL A 248 -20.29 8.00 -28.29
C VAL A 248 -20.69 9.37 -27.77
N ALA A 249 -21.77 9.94 -28.30
CA ALA A 249 -22.38 11.09 -27.66
C ALA A 249 -22.90 10.67 -26.29
N VAL A 250 -22.49 11.37 -25.25
CA VAL A 250 -22.92 11.12 -23.87
C VAL A 250 -23.36 12.40 -23.21
N GLY A 251 -24.17 12.23 -22.16
CA GLY A 251 -24.76 13.35 -21.46
C GLY A 251 -25.71 14.14 -22.35
N GLY A 252 -26.29 15.17 -21.76
CA GLY A 252 -26.80 16.28 -22.54
C GLY A 252 -25.97 17.54 -22.27
N THR A 253 -26.55 18.72 -22.42
CA THR A 253 -25.77 19.96 -22.39
C THR A 253 -25.14 20.18 -21.01
N SER A 254 -23.81 20.24 -20.95
CA SER A 254 -23.09 20.52 -19.72
C SER A 254 -23.18 21.99 -19.31
N TYR A 255 -23.30 22.24 -18.01
CA TYR A 255 -23.34 23.57 -17.43
C TYR A 255 -22.74 23.57 -16.02
N GLU A 256 -21.81 24.48 -15.73
CA GLU A 256 -21.33 24.73 -14.38
C GLU A 256 -22.08 25.94 -13.79
N ILE A 257 -22.72 25.77 -12.64
CA ILE A 257 -23.38 26.88 -11.93
C ILE A 257 -22.31 27.90 -11.51
N SER A 258 -22.36 29.06 -12.15
CA SER A 258 -21.46 30.18 -11.92
C SER A 258 -21.84 30.96 -10.65
N SER A 259 -20.97 31.88 -10.23
CA SER A 259 -21.31 32.81 -9.14
C SER A 259 -22.53 33.68 -9.46
N GLU A 260 -22.74 34.02 -10.73
CA GLU A 260 -23.88 34.83 -11.16
C GLU A 260 -25.20 34.03 -11.06
N ASP A 261 -25.14 32.72 -11.30
CA ASP A 261 -26.28 31.81 -11.13
C ASP A 261 -26.65 31.65 -9.65
N TYR A 262 -25.67 31.53 -8.76
CA TYR A 262 -25.94 31.51 -7.31
C TYR A 262 -26.61 32.80 -6.84
N ASP A 263 -26.18 33.96 -7.35
CA ASP A 263 -26.84 35.25 -7.07
C ASP A 263 -28.28 35.26 -7.60
N ALA A 264 -28.50 34.80 -8.83
CA ALA A 264 -29.83 34.71 -9.45
C ALA A 264 -30.77 33.76 -8.68
N ILE A 265 -30.28 32.59 -8.26
CA ILE A 265 -30.99 31.66 -7.38
C ILE A 265 -31.34 32.36 -6.05
N GLY A 266 -30.39 33.09 -5.48
CA GLY A 266 -30.60 33.86 -4.26
C GLY A 266 -31.74 34.85 -4.36
N GLU A 267 -31.87 35.54 -5.49
CA GLU A 267 -32.94 36.50 -5.76
C GLU A 267 -34.29 35.82 -6.03
N GLU A 268 -34.33 34.83 -6.92
CA GLU A 268 -35.56 34.14 -7.32
C GLU A 268 -36.21 33.44 -6.12
N PHE A 269 -35.41 32.72 -5.33
CA PHE A 269 -35.90 31.93 -4.21
C PHE A 269 -35.90 32.69 -2.88
N ALA A 270 -35.57 33.99 -2.84
CA ALA A 270 -35.51 34.80 -1.62
C ALA A 270 -36.79 34.78 -0.79
N THR A 271 -37.95 34.60 -1.43
CA THR A 271 -39.25 34.55 -0.75
C THR A 271 -39.62 33.14 -0.30
N ALA A 272 -39.32 32.13 -1.12
CA ALA A 272 -39.63 30.73 -0.84
C ALA A 272 -38.68 30.16 0.22
N TYR A 273 -37.38 30.42 0.07
CA TYR A 273 -36.30 29.86 0.90
C TYR A 273 -35.34 30.96 1.39
N PRO A 274 -35.78 31.91 2.25
CA PRO A 274 -35.01 33.11 2.54
C PRO A 274 -33.60 32.87 3.13
N GLY A 275 -33.46 31.86 4.00
CA GLY A 275 -32.17 31.47 4.58
C GLY A 275 -31.30 30.73 3.57
N PRO A 276 -31.74 29.57 3.06
CA PRO A 276 -31.00 28.79 2.06
C PRO A 276 -30.59 29.58 0.81
N ALA A 277 -31.51 30.35 0.21
CA ALA A 277 -31.25 31.16 -0.99
C ALA A 277 -30.24 32.30 -0.73
N GLY A 278 -30.43 33.03 0.37
CA GLY A 278 -29.47 34.08 0.75
C GLY A 278 -28.08 33.53 1.08
N ASN A 279 -28.01 32.32 1.64
CA ASN A 279 -26.75 31.64 1.92
C ASN A 279 -26.05 31.20 0.63
N ALA A 280 -26.78 30.59 -0.31
CA ALA A 280 -26.24 30.14 -1.59
C ALA A 280 -25.62 31.30 -2.39
N ALA A 281 -26.32 32.42 -2.54
CA ALA A 281 -25.78 33.63 -3.18
C ALA A 281 -24.55 34.17 -2.46
N GLN A 282 -24.56 34.21 -1.13
CA GLN A 282 -23.44 34.76 -0.37
C GLN A 282 -22.16 33.93 -0.48
N PHE A 283 -22.27 32.59 -0.52
CA PHE A 283 -21.12 31.69 -0.40
C PHE A 283 -20.80 30.91 -1.69
N GLY A 284 -21.64 31.00 -2.72
CA GLY A 284 -21.45 30.28 -3.99
C GLY A 284 -21.48 28.75 -3.84
N SER A 285 -22.28 28.25 -2.89
CA SER A 285 -22.49 26.81 -2.66
C SER A 285 -23.79 26.56 -1.89
N PHE A 286 -24.39 25.39 -2.09
CA PHE A 286 -25.58 24.97 -1.35
C PHE A 286 -25.20 24.28 -0.03
N ASP A 287 -25.72 24.75 1.11
CA ASP A 287 -25.52 24.07 2.41
C ASP A 287 -26.40 22.81 2.49
N VAL A 288 -25.77 21.63 2.45
CA VAL A 288 -26.46 20.32 2.43
C VAL A 288 -26.43 19.62 3.79
N ARG A 289 -26.04 20.31 4.85
CA ARG A 289 -26.09 19.75 6.20
C ARG A 289 -27.52 19.79 6.71
N GLU A 290 -28.11 18.64 6.97
CA GLU A 290 -29.48 18.53 7.51
C GLU A 290 -29.70 19.28 8.84
N THR A 291 -28.61 19.57 9.57
CA THR A 291 -28.65 20.31 10.84
C THR A 291 -28.60 21.83 10.68
N SER A 292 -28.39 22.34 9.47
CA SER A 292 -28.28 23.77 9.17
C SER A 292 -29.65 24.43 8.99
N ASP A 293 -29.79 25.67 9.50
CA ASP A 293 -30.97 26.51 9.20
C ASP A 293 -31.04 26.93 7.72
N ASN A 294 -29.94 26.74 6.96
CA ASN A 294 -29.83 27.05 5.53
C ASN A 294 -29.86 25.79 4.64
N TYR A 295 -30.30 24.65 5.18
CA TYR A 295 -30.28 23.37 4.49
C TYR A 295 -31.06 23.38 3.16
N TRP A 296 -30.41 22.92 2.10
CA TRP A 296 -31.00 22.59 0.80
C TRP A 296 -31.25 21.08 0.73
N ASN A 297 -32.54 20.70 0.68
CA ASN A 297 -32.93 19.33 0.34
C ASN A 297 -32.99 19.13 -1.18
N GLU A 298 -33.13 17.88 -1.60
CA GLU A 298 -33.13 17.49 -3.02
C GLU A 298 -34.23 18.19 -3.85
N ASP A 299 -35.47 18.27 -3.35
CA ASP A 299 -36.56 18.95 -4.06
C ASP A 299 -36.23 20.43 -4.31
N MET A 300 -35.65 21.10 -3.32
CA MET A 300 -35.23 22.51 -3.45
C MET A 300 -34.09 22.66 -4.46
N LEU A 301 -33.12 21.74 -4.46
CA LEU A 301 -32.03 21.74 -5.42
C LEU A 301 -32.56 21.58 -6.84
N LEU A 302 -33.48 20.66 -7.08
CA LEU A 302 -34.10 20.46 -8.39
C LEU A 302 -34.87 21.71 -8.87
N GLU A 303 -35.56 22.42 -7.97
CA GLU A 303 -36.18 23.71 -8.32
C GLU A 303 -35.13 24.76 -8.76
N ALA A 304 -34.02 24.87 -8.03
CA ALA A 304 -32.94 25.79 -8.39
C ALA A 304 -32.28 25.41 -9.71
N PHE A 305 -32.06 24.11 -9.94
CA PHE A 305 -31.47 23.61 -11.18
C PHE A 305 -32.39 23.84 -12.38
N ALA A 306 -33.69 23.58 -12.23
CA ALA A 306 -34.67 23.89 -13.27
C ALA A 306 -34.66 25.38 -13.64
N PHE A 307 -34.58 26.26 -12.64
CA PHE A 307 -34.50 27.70 -12.87
C PHE A 307 -33.25 28.09 -13.68
N VAL A 308 -32.08 27.58 -13.30
CA VAL A 308 -30.82 27.85 -14.02
C VAL A 308 -30.90 27.32 -15.46
N ILE A 309 -31.25 26.04 -15.63
CA ILE A 309 -31.31 25.40 -16.94
C ILE A 309 -32.30 26.10 -17.88
N THR A 310 -33.51 26.41 -17.42
CA THR A 310 -34.53 27.07 -18.26
C THR A 310 -34.20 28.53 -18.57
N SER A 311 -33.41 29.19 -17.72
CA SER A 311 -32.93 30.57 -17.95
C SER A 311 -31.82 30.61 -19.00
N GLU A 312 -30.87 29.68 -18.90
CA GLU A 312 -29.68 29.63 -19.76
C GLU A 312 -29.99 28.97 -21.11
N PHE A 313 -30.88 27.98 -21.11
CA PHE A 313 -31.24 27.20 -22.30
C PHE A 313 -32.75 27.33 -22.63
N PRO A 314 -33.24 28.53 -22.99
CA PRO A 314 -34.67 28.77 -23.23
C PRO A 314 -35.24 28.07 -24.47
N ALA A 315 -34.38 27.40 -25.26
CA ALA A 315 -34.77 26.62 -26.43
C ALA A 315 -34.83 25.10 -26.15
N ALA A 316 -34.47 24.67 -24.94
CA ALA A 316 -34.49 23.26 -24.54
C ALA A 316 -35.92 22.69 -24.55
N GLN A 317 -36.04 21.40 -24.83
CA GLN A 317 -37.29 20.65 -24.96
C GLN A 317 -37.35 19.49 -23.97
N ASP A 318 -38.56 18.98 -23.71
CA ASP A 318 -38.76 17.79 -22.87
C ASP A 318 -37.89 16.62 -23.36
N GLY A 319 -37.14 16.03 -22.42
CA GLY A 319 -36.19 14.95 -22.67
C GLY A 319 -34.77 15.41 -22.99
N ASP A 320 -34.52 16.71 -23.15
CA ASP A 320 -33.15 17.22 -23.23
C ASP A 320 -32.43 16.94 -21.91
N GLN A 321 -31.27 16.31 -22.01
CA GLN A 321 -30.42 16.00 -20.86
C GLN A 321 -29.48 17.17 -20.56
N PHE A 322 -29.02 17.27 -19.33
CA PHE A 322 -28.04 18.26 -18.86
C PHE A 322 -27.09 17.61 -17.86
N VAL A 323 -25.83 18.02 -17.88
CA VAL A 323 -24.84 17.62 -16.88
C VAL A 323 -24.51 18.87 -16.07
N LEU A 324 -25.01 18.94 -14.84
CA LEU A 324 -24.91 20.14 -14.02
C LEU A 324 -23.83 19.97 -12.95
N THR A 325 -22.81 20.83 -13.00
CA THR A 325 -21.76 20.91 -11.98
C THR A 325 -22.06 22.03 -11.01
N TYR A 326 -22.05 21.75 -9.71
CA TYR A 326 -22.38 22.70 -8.66
C TYR A 326 -21.57 22.45 -7.38
N LYS A 327 -21.60 23.41 -6.44
CA LYS A 327 -20.84 23.35 -5.20
C LYS A 327 -21.77 23.16 -4.03
N VAL A 328 -21.39 22.29 -3.10
CA VAL A 328 -22.09 22.06 -1.84
C VAL A 328 -21.19 22.33 -0.65
N TYR A 329 -21.79 22.60 0.50
CA TYR A 329 -21.10 22.70 1.77
C TYR A 329 -21.60 21.65 2.76
N ASN A 330 -20.73 20.72 3.16
CA ASN A 330 -20.99 19.70 4.18
C ASN A 330 -19.92 19.70 5.29
N GLY A 331 -19.42 20.89 5.65
CA GLY A 331 -18.29 21.07 6.56
C GLY A 331 -17.05 21.61 5.85
N SER A 332 -16.83 21.17 4.61
CA SER A 332 -15.97 21.77 3.58
C SER A 332 -16.78 21.98 2.30
N VAL A 333 -16.25 22.80 1.38
CA VAL A 333 -16.85 22.95 0.04
C VAL A 333 -16.40 21.78 -0.82
N ALA A 334 -17.35 21.12 -1.46
CA ALA A 334 -17.12 20.04 -2.43
C ALA A 334 -17.85 20.38 -3.73
N THR A 335 -17.28 19.95 -4.86
CA THR A 335 -17.91 20.02 -6.18
C THR A 335 -18.69 18.74 -6.41
N ILE A 336 -19.93 18.86 -6.88
CA ILE A 336 -20.85 17.77 -7.18
C ILE A 336 -21.28 17.88 -8.65
N VAL A 337 -21.44 16.74 -9.29
CA VAL A 337 -21.97 16.63 -10.66
C VAL A 337 -23.28 15.85 -10.60
N VAL A 338 -24.32 16.34 -11.27
CA VAL A 338 -25.61 15.67 -11.38
C VAL A 338 -26.08 15.64 -12.83
N ASN A 339 -26.57 14.49 -13.27
CA ASN A 339 -27.22 14.34 -14.56
C ASN A 339 -28.71 14.63 -14.41
N LEU A 340 -29.24 15.49 -15.28
CA LEU A 340 -30.62 15.97 -15.23
C LEU A 340 -31.30 15.74 -16.57
N ALA A 341 -32.59 15.45 -16.56
CA ALA A 341 -33.44 15.47 -17.74
C ALA A 341 -34.54 16.52 -17.58
N LEU A 342 -34.73 17.35 -18.60
CA LEU A 342 -35.78 18.36 -18.63
C LEU A 342 -37.15 17.71 -18.84
N ASN A 343 -38.12 18.07 -18.02
CA ASN A 343 -39.52 17.64 -18.11
C ASN A 343 -40.41 18.87 -17.92
N GLY A 344 -40.76 19.54 -19.02
CA GLY A 344 -41.44 20.83 -19.00
C GLY A 344 -40.56 21.93 -18.41
N ASP A 345 -41.07 22.60 -17.37
CA ASP A 345 -40.36 23.66 -16.63
C ASP A 345 -39.61 23.10 -15.41
N THR A 346 -39.44 21.77 -15.31
CA THR A 346 -38.79 21.08 -14.18
C THR A 346 -37.68 20.17 -14.67
N VAL A 347 -36.77 19.78 -13.77
CA VAL A 347 -35.72 18.79 -14.05
C VAL A 347 -35.87 17.60 -13.10
N GLU A 348 -35.53 16.42 -13.61
CA GLU A 348 -35.46 15.17 -12.83
C GLU A 348 -34.02 14.64 -12.87
N ILE A 349 -33.53 14.03 -11.79
CA ILE A 349 -32.22 13.37 -11.80
C ILE A 349 -32.30 12.16 -12.73
N ASP A 350 -31.38 12.10 -13.68
CA ASP A 350 -31.21 10.93 -14.52
C ASP A 350 -30.44 9.85 -13.73
N GLU A 351 -31.18 9.02 -12.98
CA GLU A 351 -30.62 7.93 -12.17
C GLU A 351 -29.93 6.84 -13.01
N ASP A 352 -30.21 6.79 -14.32
CA ASP A 352 -29.58 5.84 -15.25
C ASP A 352 -28.26 6.40 -15.83
N ALA A 353 -27.98 7.70 -15.66
CA ALA A 353 -26.73 8.32 -16.07
C ALA A 353 -25.64 8.13 -15.00
N SER A 354 -24.80 7.11 -15.17
CA SER A 354 -23.59 6.93 -14.37
C SER A 354 -22.66 8.14 -14.51
N VAL A 355 -22.10 8.62 -13.40
CA VAL A 355 -20.98 9.57 -13.46
C VAL A 355 -19.82 8.91 -14.19
N SER A 356 -19.16 9.67 -15.07
CA SER A 356 -18.05 9.13 -15.82
C SER A 356 -16.78 9.15 -14.99
N THR A 357 -16.00 8.08 -15.07
CA THR A 357 -14.76 7.93 -14.32
C THR A 357 -13.61 7.58 -15.25
N ILE A 358 -12.42 8.02 -14.92
CA ILE A 358 -11.17 7.62 -15.59
C ILE A 358 -10.26 6.87 -14.62
N GLU A 359 -9.44 5.98 -15.15
CA GLU A 359 -8.39 5.33 -14.37
C GLU A 359 -7.19 6.29 -14.21
N GLU A 360 -6.77 6.50 -12.97
CA GLU A 360 -5.54 7.19 -12.61
C GLU A 360 -4.54 6.18 -12.05
N THR A 361 -3.25 6.35 -12.35
CA THR A 361 -2.18 5.56 -11.74
C THR A 361 -1.15 6.48 -11.11
N LYS A 362 -0.93 6.34 -9.79
CA LYS A 362 0.02 7.14 -9.01
C LYS A 362 0.85 6.27 -8.09
N VAL A 363 2.04 6.75 -7.74
CA VAL A 363 2.90 6.12 -6.75
C VAL A 363 2.76 6.88 -5.43
N PHE A 364 2.61 6.13 -4.35
CA PHE A 364 2.55 6.60 -2.98
C PHE A 364 3.67 5.93 -2.18
N ALA A 365 4.21 6.64 -1.21
CA ALA A 365 5.21 6.14 -0.28
C ALA A 365 4.76 6.41 1.15
N TYR A 366 4.97 5.43 2.03
CA TYR A 366 4.70 5.58 3.45
C TYR A 366 5.92 6.20 4.11
N THR A 367 5.82 7.46 4.54
CA THR A 367 6.91 8.15 5.22
C THR A 367 6.40 9.02 6.37
N ASN A 368 7.12 9.01 7.49
CA ASN A 368 6.78 9.74 8.71
C ASN A 368 5.38 9.40 9.26
N GLY A 369 4.97 8.13 9.13
CA GLY A 369 3.69 7.62 9.59
C GLY A 369 2.46 7.99 8.75
N ASP A 370 2.63 8.42 7.50
CA ASP A 370 1.53 8.74 6.58
C ASP A 370 1.88 8.37 5.13
N TRP A 371 0.87 8.11 4.30
CA TRP A 371 1.02 7.87 2.86
C TRP A 371 0.96 9.19 2.08
N ASP A 372 1.96 9.45 1.24
CA ASP A 372 1.94 10.60 0.32
C ASP A 372 2.65 10.28 -0.99
N ALA A 373 2.45 11.12 -2.01
CA ALA A 373 3.19 11.01 -3.25
C ALA A 373 4.70 11.33 -3.02
N PRO A 374 5.63 10.57 -3.61
CA PRO A 374 7.05 10.89 -3.54
C PRO A 374 7.35 12.29 -4.05
N TYR A 375 8.33 12.96 -3.45
CA TYR A 375 8.80 14.25 -3.94
C TYR A 375 9.52 14.06 -5.28
N MET A 376 8.88 14.49 -6.37
CA MET A 376 9.45 14.42 -7.70
C MET A 376 10.45 15.57 -7.91
N LEU A 377 11.69 15.24 -8.29
CA LEU A 377 12.68 16.28 -8.60
C LEU A 377 12.22 17.14 -9.78
N PRO A 378 12.29 18.48 -9.67
CA PRO A 378 11.95 19.36 -10.78
C PRO A 378 12.83 19.10 -12.01
N ASP A 379 12.24 19.06 -13.21
CA ASP A 379 12.96 18.76 -14.46
C ASP A 379 14.17 19.68 -14.74
N ASN A 380 14.10 20.94 -14.30
CA ASN A 380 15.20 21.89 -14.48
C ASN A 380 16.38 21.62 -13.54
N SER A 381 16.14 21.00 -12.38
CA SER A 381 17.18 20.73 -11.36
C SER A 381 18.32 19.88 -11.91
N TYR A 382 18.04 18.91 -12.78
CA TYR A 382 19.06 18.08 -13.44
C TYR A 382 20.13 18.90 -14.15
N THR A 383 19.72 19.88 -14.95
CA THR A 383 20.66 20.66 -15.76
C THR A 383 21.20 21.89 -15.02
N GLU A 384 20.38 22.53 -14.19
CA GLU A 384 20.72 23.80 -13.53
C GLU A 384 21.44 23.61 -12.20
N GLU A 385 21.10 22.56 -11.44
CA GLU A 385 21.61 22.31 -10.08
C GLU A 385 22.60 21.14 -10.07
N PHE A 386 22.29 20.04 -10.77
CA PHE A 386 23.11 18.83 -10.76
C PHE A 386 24.17 18.82 -11.85
N GLY A 387 24.12 19.75 -12.81
CA GLY A 387 25.10 19.85 -13.90
C GLY A 387 25.02 18.70 -14.90
N GLN A 388 23.88 18.00 -14.97
CA GLN A 388 23.63 16.96 -15.95
C GLN A 388 23.45 17.57 -17.33
N ARG A 389 23.84 16.82 -18.36
CA ARG A 389 23.66 17.23 -19.77
C ARG A 389 22.23 17.04 -20.25
N PHE A 390 21.55 16.04 -19.71
CA PHE A 390 20.16 15.67 -20.00
C PHE A 390 19.35 15.77 -18.70
N SER A 391 18.02 15.77 -18.81
CA SER A 391 17.12 15.79 -17.64
C SER A 391 17.02 14.42 -16.96
N ASN A 392 18.16 13.80 -16.66
CA ASN A 392 18.29 12.53 -15.96
C ASN A 392 19.69 12.37 -15.36
N PHE A 393 19.82 11.44 -14.40
CA PHE A 393 21.11 10.90 -13.98
C PHE A 393 21.48 9.66 -14.81
N GLY A 394 22.77 9.30 -14.83
CA GLY A 394 23.25 8.03 -15.41
C GLY A 394 24.14 7.22 -14.47
N ASP A 395 24.32 7.69 -13.24
CA ASP A 395 25.08 7.05 -12.16
C ASP A 395 24.30 7.23 -10.86
N GLU A 396 23.99 6.13 -10.18
CA GLU A 396 23.10 6.11 -9.02
C GLU A 396 23.78 6.74 -7.79
N GLU A 397 25.06 6.44 -7.55
CA GLU A 397 25.81 7.02 -6.44
C GLU A 397 25.90 8.55 -6.56
N GLU A 398 26.18 9.04 -7.78
CA GLU A 398 26.15 10.47 -8.09
C GLU A 398 24.74 11.07 -7.87
N ALA A 399 23.69 10.36 -8.30
CA ALA A 399 22.31 10.78 -8.10
C ALA A 399 21.99 10.95 -6.62
N LEU A 400 22.16 9.89 -5.83
CA LEU A 400 21.85 9.88 -4.40
C LEU A 400 22.62 10.97 -3.64
N SER A 401 23.92 11.15 -3.94
CA SER A 401 24.72 12.19 -3.30
C SER A 401 24.23 13.61 -3.62
N LYS A 402 23.93 13.91 -4.89
CA LYS A 402 23.47 15.24 -5.30
C LYS A 402 22.06 15.54 -4.81
N ILE A 403 21.19 14.54 -4.79
CA ILE A 403 19.83 14.64 -4.27
C ILE A 403 19.87 14.96 -2.78
N GLY A 404 20.66 14.26 -1.96
CA GLY A 404 20.77 14.56 -0.52
C GLY A 404 21.16 16.03 -0.24
N ILE A 405 22.14 16.56 -0.98
CA ILE A 405 22.55 17.97 -0.89
C ILE A 405 21.40 18.92 -1.31
N PHE A 406 20.67 18.57 -2.35
CA PHE A 406 19.52 19.33 -2.82
C PHE A 406 18.39 19.36 -1.78
N LEU A 407 18.04 18.21 -1.20
CA LEU A 407 17.04 18.11 -0.14
C LEU A 407 17.41 18.94 1.07
N GLY A 408 18.70 19.02 1.45
CA GLY A 408 19.15 19.86 2.56
C GLY A 408 18.89 21.36 2.34
N ARG A 409 18.90 21.81 1.08
CA ARG A 409 18.54 23.19 0.71
C ARG A 409 17.03 23.39 0.65
N GLU A 410 16.31 22.42 0.10
CA GLU A 410 14.87 22.48 -0.13
C GLU A 410 14.07 22.33 1.17
N PHE A 411 14.56 21.48 2.08
CA PHE A 411 13.97 21.17 3.38
C PHE A 411 14.91 21.58 4.53
N PRO A 412 15.17 22.88 4.72
CA PRO A 412 16.15 23.37 5.71
C PRO A 412 15.71 23.23 7.17
N TYR A 413 14.47 22.78 7.41
CA TYR A 413 13.87 22.60 8.73
C TYR A 413 13.60 21.13 9.06
N ALA A 414 14.21 20.21 8.31
CA ALA A 414 14.12 18.78 8.58
C ALA A 414 14.59 18.43 10.00
N THR A 415 13.96 17.42 10.58
CA THR A 415 14.27 16.94 11.94
C THR A 415 14.95 15.58 11.90
N GLU A 416 15.76 15.28 12.93
CA GLU A 416 16.51 14.01 12.98
C GLU A 416 15.56 12.81 12.91
N GLY A 417 15.85 11.88 11.99
CA GLY A 417 15.03 10.71 11.71
C GLY A 417 13.84 10.94 10.78
N GLU A 418 13.68 12.16 10.23
CA GLU A 418 12.64 12.44 9.23
C GLU A 418 12.95 11.72 7.91
N TYR A 419 11.95 11.10 7.31
CA TYR A 419 12.05 10.39 6.03
C TYR A 419 11.57 11.27 4.87
N LYS A 420 12.17 11.07 3.70
CA LYS A 420 11.71 11.66 2.44
C LYS A 420 11.83 10.64 1.31
N ALA A 421 10.68 10.28 0.76
CA ALA A 421 10.57 9.58 -0.50
C ALA A 421 10.82 10.53 -1.67
N VAL A 422 11.70 10.15 -2.61
CA VAL A 422 12.08 10.97 -3.77
C VAL A 422 11.99 10.15 -5.05
N GLY A 423 11.30 10.69 -6.06
CA GLY A 423 11.33 10.17 -7.42
C GLY A 423 12.27 10.98 -8.30
N TYR A 424 13.09 10.32 -9.12
CA TYR A 424 14.04 10.97 -10.02
C TYR A 424 14.19 10.24 -11.36
N GLN A 425 14.47 11.00 -12.42
CA GLN A 425 14.77 10.49 -13.74
C GLN A 425 16.18 9.90 -13.82
N PHE A 426 16.29 8.65 -14.30
CA PHE A 426 17.52 7.88 -14.44
C PHE A 426 17.60 7.23 -15.83
N TYR A 427 18.77 7.28 -16.46
CA TYR A 427 19.02 6.60 -17.74
C TYR A 427 19.62 5.22 -17.49
N ASN A 428 18.81 4.18 -17.67
CA ASN A 428 19.20 2.79 -17.40
C ASN A 428 20.06 2.13 -18.50
N GLY A 429 20.53 2.91 -19.48
CA GLY A 429 21.26 2.41 -20.65
C GLY A 429 20.43 2.31 -21.92
N GLU A 430 19.10 2.23 -21.80
CA GLU A 430 18.16 2.12 -22.93
C GLU A 430 17.21 3.30 -23.01
N ALA A 431 16.62 3.70 -21.88
CA ALA A 431 15.65 4.78 -21.78
C ALA A 431 15.84 5.57 -20.48
N THR A 432 15.24 6.76 -20.45
CA THR A 432 15.05 7.46 -19.17
C THR A 432 13.83 6.86 -18.49
N VAL A 433 14.00 6.43 -17.25
CA VAL A 433 12.97 5.86 -16.39
C VAL A 433 12.90 6.66 -15.10
N THR A 434 11.77 6.59 -14.40
CA THR A 434 11.66 7.13 -13.05
C THR A 434 12.08 6.06 -12.05
N GLU A 435 13.10 6.37 -11.25
CA GLU A 435 13.56 5.60 -10.11
C GLU A 435 13.14 6.29 -8.81
N TYR A 436 13.13 5.54 -7.72
CA TYR A 436 12.76 6.05 -6.40
C TYR A 436 13.86 5.75 -5.38
N ALA A 437 14.04 6.66 -4.43
CA ALA A 437 14.95 6.49 -3.31
C ALA A 437 14.36 7.11 -2.04
N ASN A 438 14.64 6.49 -0.90
CA ASN A 438 14.34 7.05 0.40
C ASN A 438 15.56 7.76 0.97
N PHE A 439 15.32 8.90 1.62
CA PHE A 439 16.32 9.62 2.38
C PHE A 439 15.87 9.74 3.83
N VAL A 440 16.81 9.64 4.76
CA VAL A 440 16.59 9.93 6.19
C VAL A 440 17.47 11.11 6.59
N PHE A 441 16.92 12.06 7.34
CA PHE A 441 17.69 13.20 7.84
C PHE A 441 18.47 12.80 9.09
N GLU A 442 19.79 12.70 8.95
CA GLU A 442 20.69 12.27 10.02
C GLU A 442 21.93 13.15 10.09
N GLY A 443 22.31 13.55 11.30
CA GLY A 443 23.55 14.31 11.51
C GLY A 443 23.56 15.69 10.83
N GLY A 444 22.40 16.22 10.45
CA GLY A 444 22.25 17.51 9.77
C GLY A 444 22.24 17.44 8.25
N ASP A 445 22.31 16.25 7.66
CA ASP A 445 22.29 16.02 6.22
C ASP A 445 21.23 14.97 5.85
N TRP A 446 20.71 15.02 4.61
CA TRP A 446 19.84 13.96 4.09
C TRP A 446 20.70 12.82 3.54
N MET A 447 20.56 11.64 4.14
CA MET A 447 21.30 10.43 3.81
C MET A 447 20.40 9.48 3.02
N ALA A 448 20.83 9.02 1.85
CA ALA A 448 20.09 8.02 1.09
C ALA A 448 20.11 6.68 1.82
N ILE A 449 18.96 6.00 1.86
CA ILE A 449 18.86 4.61 2.31
C ILE A 449 19.36 3.72 1.18
N PRO A 450 20.45 2.97 1.39
CA PRO A 450 21.05 2.15 0.34
C PRO A 450 20.20 0.92 0.03
N SER A 451 20.28 0.44 -1.21
CA SER A 451 19.72 -0.85 -1.65
C SER A 451 20.43 -2.07 -1.06
N VAL A 452 21.45 -1.86 -0.23
CA VAL A 452 22.18 -2.89 0.50
C VAL A 452 22.15 -2.52 1.98
N VAL A 453 21.50 -3.33 2.79
CA VAL A 453 21.35 -3.12 4.24
C VAL A 453 22.13 -4.18 5.01
N SER A 454 22.63 -3.85 6.19
CA SER A 454 23.31 -4.84 7.04
C SER A 454 22.30 -5.53 7.96
N ASP A 455 22.39 -6.85 8.05
CA ASP A 455 21.59 -7.71 8.93
C ASP A 455 22.52 -8.67 9.70
N ALA A 456 22.01 -9.42 10.68
CA ALA A 456 22.80 -10.38 11.45
C ALA A 456 22.02 -11.65 11.81
N LEU A 457 22.71 -12.79 11.75
CA LEU A 457 22.20 -14.08 12.20
C LEU A 457 23.11 -14.67 13.27
N GLN A 458 22.51 -15.26 14.29
CA GLN A 458 23.23 -16.05 15.27
C GLN A 458 23.31 -17.50 14.80
N PHE A 459 24.48 -18.12 15.01
CA PHE A 459 24.75 -19.52 14.71
C PHE A 459 25.31 -20.20 15.94
N GLY A 460 24.71 -21.34 16.30
CA GLY A 460 25.18 -22.25 17.34
C GLY A 460 25.94 -23.42 16.70
N PHE A 461 26.96 -23.92 17.37
CA PHE A 461 27.62 -25.16 16.97
C PHE A 461 27.00 -26.34 17.71
N GLU A 462 26.31 -27.20 16.96
CA GLU A 462 25.57 -28.38 17.45
C GLU A 462 25.84 -29.57 16.52
N ASP A 463 25.95 -30.78 17.07
CA ASP A 463 26.17 -32.03 16.30
C ASP A 463 27.31 -31.98 15.26
N GLY A 464 28.39 -31.23 15.57
CA GLY A 464 29.56 -31.09 14.71
C GLY A 464 29.40 -30.14 13.52
N MET A 465 28.32 -29.34 13.48
CA MET A 465 28.06 -28.37 12.42
C MET A 465 27.56 -27.04 13.01
N TRP A 466 27.80 -25.95 12.27
CA TRP A 466 27.12 -24.69 12.57
C TRP A 466 25.68 -24.76 12.09
N VAL A 467 24.74 -24.41 12.96
CA VAL A 467 23.31 -24.32 12.64
C VAL A 467 22.82 -22.91 12.99
N PRO A 468 21.91 -22.32 12.21
CA PRO A 468 21.26 -21.08 12.59
C PRO A 468 20.59 -21.25 13.96
N ASP A 469 20.96 -20.41 14.91
CA ASP A 469 20.40 -20.40 16.24
C ASP A 469 19.52 -19.15 16.38
N ASN A 470 18.20 -19.36 16.30
CA ASN A 470 17.20 -18.31 16.52
C ASN A 470 16.71 -18.28 17.98
N THR A 471 17.46 -18.84 18.94
CA THR A 471 17.05 -18.92 20.34
C THR A 471 17.15 -17.57 21.05
N ILE A 472 16.02 -17.04 21.48
CA ILE A 472 15.97 -15.82 22.30
C ILE A 472 16.22 -16.20 23.76
N ASN A 473 17.33 -15.73 24.31
CA ASN A 473 17.64 -15.85 25.74
C ASN A 473 16.85 -14.79 26.54
N TYR A 474 15.90 -15.23 27.36
CA TYR A 474 15.02 -14.34 28.09
C TYR A 474 15.07 -14.62 29.60
N MET A 475 15.62 -13.68 30.36
CA MET A 475 15.65 -13.74 31.81
C MET A 475 14.41 -13.06 32.38
N LEU A 476 13.57 -13.82 33.10
CA LEU A 476 12.35 -13.28 33.68
C LEU A 476 12.67 -12.19 34.69
N SER A 477 11.98 -11.07 34.52
CA SER A 477 11.93 -9.93 35.43
C SER A 477 10.79 -10.08 36.42
N SER A 478 10.74 -9.17 37.41
CA SER A 478 9.62 -9.12 38.37
C SER A 478 8.25 -8.88 37.71
N ALA A 479 8.22 -8.20 36.55
CA ALA A 479 6.98 -7.92 35.83
C ALA A 479 6.38 -9.21 35.23
N ASP A 480 7.23 -10.11 34.78
CA ASP A 480 6.82 -11.35 34.09
C ASP A 480 6.09 -12.29 35.05
N TYR A 481 6.50 -12.33 36.32
CA TYR A 481 5.75 -13.06 37.35
C TYR A 481 4.35 -12.48 37.60
N SER A 482 4.16 -11.17 37.40
CA SER A 482 2.86 -10.53 37.52
C SER A 482 1.97 -10.89 36.31
N ILE A 483 2.54 -10.86 35.10
CA ILE A 483 1.85 -11.32 33.87
C ILE A 483 1.38 -12.77 34.04
N ILE A 484 2.25 -13.67 34.50
CA ILE A 484 1.88 -15.07 34.74
C ILE A 484 0.77 -15.19 35.79
N ALA A 485 0.80 -14.38 36.84
CA ALA A 485 -0.23 -14.38 37.88
C ALA A 485 -1.60 -13.94 37.34
N ASP A 486 -1.61 -12.91 36.49
CA ASP A 486 -2.80 -12.35 35.87
C ASP A 486 -3.39 -13.30 34.81
N GLU A 487 -2.56 -13.78 33.87
CA GLU A 487 -2.97 -14.68 32.79
C GLU A 487 -3.51 -16.02 33.31
N LEU A 488 -2.98 -16.52 34.42
CA LEU A 488 -3.44 -17.76 35.04
C LEU A 488 -4.45 -17.53 36.18
N SER A 489 -4.93 -16.30 36.40
CA SER A 489 -5.78 -15.95 37.55
C SER A 489 -7.08 -16.77 37.65
N ASP A 490 -7.64 -17.19 36.51
CA ASP A 490 -8.82 -18.03 36.42
C ASP A 490 -8.54 -19.53 36.71
N ASN A 491 -7.26 -19.93 36.78
CA ASN A 491 -6.87 -21.30 37.10
C ASN A 491 -6.93 -21.58 38.61
N THR A 492 -8.10 -22.02 39.07
CA THR A 492 -8.35 -22.30 40.49
C THR A 492 -7.44 -23.37 41.10
N ASP A 493 -6.88 -24.27 40.28
CA ASP A 493 -5.97 -25.33 40.76
C ASP A 493 -4.57 -24.80 41.12
N LEU A 494 -4.21 -23.62 40.59
CA LEU A 494 -2.94 -22.93 40.84
C LEU A 494 -3.05 -21.75 41.81
N ALA A 495 -4.22 -21.52 42.43
CA ALA A 495 -4.45 -20.32 43.24
C ALA A 495 -3.40 -20.09 44.36
N THR A 496 -2.87 -21.17 44.97
CA THR A 496 -1.84 -21.05 46.02
C THR A 496 -0.47 -20.73 45.42
N GLN A 497 -0.17 -21.30 44.26
CA GLN A 497 1.03 -21.07 43.49
C GLN A 497 1.09 -19.63 42.98
N LEU A 498 0.02 -19.13 42.36
CA LEU A 498 -0.05 -17.77 41.82
C LEU A 498 0.06 -16.71 42.94
N ALA A 499 -0.60 -16.93 44.08
CA ALA A 499 -0.42 -16.06 45.25
C ALA A 499 1.03 -16.06 45.79
N SER A 500 1.79 -17.12 45.55
CA SER A 500 3.21 -17.20 45.93
C SER A 500 4.09 -16.46 44.94
N ILE A 501 3.88 -16.61 43.62
CA ILE A 501 4.69 -15.92 42.62
C ILE A 501 4.48 -14.40 42.71
N ASP A 502 3.24 -13.95 42.87
CA ASP A 502 2.89 -12.52 43.02
C ASP A 502 3.59 -11.90 44.24
N ARG A 503 3.70 -12.67 45.32
CA ARG A 503 4.33 -12.20 46.55
C ARG A 503 5.85 -12.20 46.52
N TYR A 504 6.47 -13.20 45.89
CA TYR A 504 7.90 -13.48 46.05
C TYR A 504 8.72 -13.35 44.76
N GLY A 505 8.08 -13.23 43.59
CA GLY A 505 8.74 -13.15 42.30
C GLY A 505 9.60 -14.38 41.98
N ASN A 506 9.17 -15.57 42.39
CA ASN A 506 9.85 -16.83 42.08
C ASN A 506 8.89 -18.02 42.13
N PHE A 507 9.30 -19.13 41.52
CA PHE A 507 8.57 -20.39 41.57
C PHE A 507 9.05 -21.25 42.76
N ASP A 508 8.15 -21.66 43.66
CA ASP A 508 8.49 -22.55 44.77
C ASP A 508 8.71 -23.98 44.24
N ARG A 509 9.97 -24.45 44.31
CA ARG A 509 10.42 -25.76 43.85
C ARG A 509 10.72 -26.71 45.01
N ARG A 510 10.17 -26.46 46.21
CA ARG A 510 10.31 -27.37 47.37
C ARG A 510 9.28 -28.50 47.32
N PRO A 511 9.71 -29.77 47.19
CA PRO A 511 8.77 -30.88 47.16
C PRO A 511 7.90 -30.93 48.43
N GLY A 512 6.58 -30.98 48.24
CA GLY A 512 5.59 -31.02 49.32
C GLY A 512 5.20 -29.65 49.91
N ALA A 513 5.75 -28.54 49.40
CA ALA A 513 5.22 -27.21 49.71
C ALA A 513 3.81 -27.02 49.11
N SER A 514 2.97 -26.24 49.79
CA SER A 514 1.61 -25.97 49.30
C SER A 514 1.56 -25.15 48.01
N ALA A 515 2.64 -24.40 47.72
CA ALA A 515 2.79 -23.60 46.50
C ALA A 515 3.77 -24.24 45.49
N TYR A 516 4.01 -25.55 45.57
CA TYR A 516 4.96 -26.24 44.71
C TYR A 516 4.58 -26.16 43.23
N TRP A 517 5.54 -25.73 42.40
CA TRP A 517 5.46 -25.75 40.94
C TRP A 517 6.16 -26.99 40.40
N ASN A 518 5.38 -27.94 39.85
CA ASN A 518 5.92 -29.05 39.08
C ASN A 518 6.25 -28.59 37.64
N ASP A 519 6.87 -29.47 36.85
CA ASP A 519 7.36 -29.11 35.52
C ASP A 519 6.20 -28.80 34.54
N ASP A 520 5.09 -29.53 34.63
CA ASP A 520 3.88 -29.25 33.82
C ASP A 520 3.32 -27.85 34.10
N ASN A 521 3.29 -27.44 35.37
CA ASN A 521 2.81 -26.12 35.76
C ASN A 521 3.81 -25.03 35.36
N LEU A 522 5.12 -25.30 35.42
CA LEU A 522 6.14 -24.37 34.90
C LEU A 522 5.99 -24.17 33.40
N LEU A 523 5.79 -25.25 32.64
CA LEU A 523 5.51 -25.18 31.21
C LEU A 523 4.27 -24.32 30.96
N LEU A 524 3.17 -24.56 31.68
CA LEU A 524 1.95 -23.75 31.55
C LEU A 524 2.20 -22.26 31.87
N ALA A 525 2.98 -21.95 32.90
CA ALA A 525 3.34 -20.58 33.24
C ALA A 525 4.17 -19.91 32.15
N MET A 526 5.16 -20.61 31.59
CA MET A 526 5.98 -20.10 30.51
C MET A 526 5.20 -19.95 29.20
N GLN A 527 4.26 -20.86 28.91
CA GLN A 527 3.34 -20.75 27.78
C GLN A 527 2.45 -19.52 27.91
N ALA A 528 1.88 -19.28 29.10
CA ALA A 528 1.07 -18.10 29.38
C ALA A 528 1.88 -16.81 29.20
N LEU A 529 3.10 -16.77 29.74
CA LEU A 529 4.00 -15.63 29.57
C LEU A 529 4.29 -15.38 28.08
N LEU A 530 4.77 -16.38 27.35
CA LEU A 530 5.17 -16.22 25.94
C LEU A 530 3.99 -15.90 25.02
N ASN A 531 2.77 -16.33 25.36
CA ASN A 531 1.58 -15.90 24.60
C ASN A 531 1.29 -14.41 24.76
N GLU A 532 1.65 -13.81 25.91
CA GLU A 532 1.45 -12.39 26.16
C GLU A 532 2.61 -11.54 25.65
N ILE A 533 3.85 -11.95 25.90
CA ILE A 533 5.04 -11.15 25.53
C ILE A 533 5.51 -11.39 24.09
N ALA A 534 5.08 -12.49 23.48
CA ALA A 534 5.42 -12.85 22.10
C ALA A 534 4.21 -13.43 21.33
N PRO A 535 3.08 -12.68 21.25
CA PRO A 535 1.84 -13.17 20.63
C PRO A 535 1.98 -13.46 19.14
N ASN A 536 2.89 -12.74 18.47
CA ASN A 536 3.15 -12.84 17.04
C ASN A 536 4.40 -13.68 16.70
N ALA A 537 4.90 -14.48 17.65
CA ALA A 537 6.06 -15.33 17.40
C ALA A 537 5.80 -16.31 16.23
N GLU A 538 6.73 -16.33 15.28
CA GLU A 538 6.68 -17.20 14.11
C GLU A 538 6.87 -18.68 14.47
N GLU A 539 6.37 -19.58 13.61
CA GLU A 539 6.60 -21.01 13.73
C GLU A 539 8.11 -21.31 13.71
N GLY A 540 8.58 -22.13 14.67
CA GLY A 540 9.99 -22.45 14.84
C GLY A 540 10.78 -21.43 15.69
N GLN A 541 10.17 -20.35 16.19
CA GLN A 541 10.82 -19.44 17.14
C GLN A 541 11.19 -20.19 18.42
N LYS A 542 12.44 -20.05 18.89
CA LYS A 542 12.97 -20.69 20.10
C LYS A 542 13.17 -19.65 21.22
N TYR A 543 12.93 -20.04 22.47
CA TYR A 543 13.19 -19.25 23.67
C TYR A 543 13.89 -20.10 24.72
N LEU A 544 14.97 -19.58 25.33
CA LEU A 544 15.52 -20.11 26.57
C LEU A 544 15.14 -19.18 27.72
N LEU A 545 14.12 -19.58 28.48
CA LEU A 545 13.57 -18.80 29.58
C LEU A 545 14.33 -19.12 30.86
N THR A 546 14.99 -18.14 31.46
CA THR A 546 15.66 -18.28 32.76
C THR A 546 14.84 -17.59 33.83
N PHE A 547 14.47 -18.30 34.89
CA PHE A 547 13.58 -17.81 35.93
C PHE A 547 14.08 -18.13 37.34
N ASP A 548 13.79 -17.22 38.28
CA ASP A 548 14.03 -17.41 39.70
C ASP A 548 13.12 -18.50 40.29
N ILE A 549 13.74 -19.37 41.07
CA ILE A 549 13.10 -20.42 41.85
C ILE A 549 13.49 -20.35 43.33
N TYR A 550 12.67 -20.99 44.17
CA TYR A 550 12.99 -21.24 45.56
C TYR A 550 12.88 -22.72 45.91
N ASN A 551 14.02 -23.39 46.10
CA ASN A 551 14.09 -24.81 46.49
C ASN A 551 14.59 -25.02 47.94
N GLY A 552 14.56 -23.97 48.76
CA GLY A 552 15.24 -23.88 50.06
C GLY A 552 16.37 -22.85 50.07
N SER A 553 16.84 -22.48 48.88
CA SER A 553 17.64 -21.31 48.55
C SER A 553 17.08 -20.63 47.30
N ASN A 554 17.34 -19.33 47.14
CA ASN A 554 17.05 -18.63 45.88
C ASN A 554 18.13 -18.99 44.87
N THR A 555 17.72 -19.44 43.68
CA THR A 555 18.57 -19.76 42.53
C THR A 555 17.72 -19.65 41.27
N THR A 556 18.30 -19.87 40.10
CA THR A 556 17.56 -19.91 38.84
C THR A 556 17.42 -21.34 38.30
N GLU A 557 16.38 -21.56 37.50
CA GLU A 557 16.24 -22.68 36.55
C GLU A 557 15.98 -22.10 35.15
N SER A 558 16.14 -22.92 34.12
CA SER A 558 15.83 -22.52 32.74
C SER A 558 14.94 -23.55 32.04
N LEU A 559 14.09 -23.09 31.11
CA LEU A 559 13.24 -23.93 30.27
C LEU A 559 13.34 -23.47 28.82
N SER A 560 13.67 -24.40 27.92
CA SER A 560 13.74 -24.16 26.48
C SER A 560 12.41 -24.48 25.83
N LEU A 561 11.83 -23.54 25.08
CA LEU A 561 10.56 -23.69 24.38
C LEU A 561 10.70 -23.33 22.89
N ILE A 562 9.93 -23.99 22.03
CA ILE A 562 9.81 -23.71 20.59
C ILE A 562 8.34 -23.56 20.19
N LYS A 563 8.04 -22.65 19.26
CA LYS A 563 6.70 -22.47 18.69
C LYS A 563 6.44 -23.53 17.62
N GLU A 564 5.52 -24.46 17.89
CA GLU A 564 5.09 -25.50 16.96
C GLU A 564 3.56 -25.62 16.88
N GLY A 565 3.00 -25.61 15.68
CA GLY A 565 1.57 -25.67 15.42
C GLY A 565 0.80 -24.55 16.12
N GLY A 566 1.40 -23.36 16.25
CA GLY A 566 0.84 -22.23 16.99
C GLY A 566 0.90 -22.34 18.52
N MET A 567 1.51 -23.39 19.08
CA MET A 567 1.65 -23.60 20.52
C MET A 567 3.13 -23.60 20.95
N TRP A 568 3.42 -23.17 22.16
CA TRP A 568 4.76 -23.28 22.73
C TRP A 568 4.94 -24.69 23.33
N VAL A 569 5.92 -25.45 22.83
CA VAL A 569 6.26 -26.79 23.32
C VAL A 569 7.71 -26.84 23.81
N VAL A 570 8.05 -27.84 24.63
CA VAL A 570 9.43 -27.99 25.12
C VAL A 570 10.36 -28.31 23.97
N ASN A 571 11.39 -27.49 23.80
CA ASN A 571 12.46 -27.71 22.85
C ASN A 571 13.51 -28.61 23.52
N GLN A 572 13.63 -29.85 23.03
CA GLN A 572 14.46 -30.91 23.63
C GLN A 572 15.91 -30.85 23.19
#